data_AF-A0A9D8TNZ1-F1
#
_entry.id   AF-A0A9D8TNZ1-F1
#
_cell.length_a   1.000
_cell.length_b   1.000
_cell.length_c   1.000
_cell.angle_alpha   90.00
_cell.angle_beta   90.00
_cell.angle_gamma   90.00
#
_symmetry.space_group_name_H-M   'P 1'
#
loop_
_entity.id
_entity.type
_entity.pdbx_description
1 polymer ?
#
loop_
_entity_poly.entity_id
_entity_poly.type
_entity_poly.pdbx_seq_one_letter_code
_entity_poly.pdbx_strand_id
1 'polypeptide(L)'
;MIYQGLAAILRLINQYPTLKAVFILLVIVMLVRLTIKFIRARAAKQEKRKLLPISSRYETNKKSKFVTESNVAIIDTSSFIWMEKNKSVYTVLDRFRKEYKFDRIYTTTAVIRELRRHSKTIPTVNETVTREKYVNDRKKRALDVLQKVLYSESKGVITVIHDSSNCHYADPTIVSLALEMQRLGNKVTTLATDWHLQLDIMEADPFHDDPAKRIRTFHYYTNGELSGVNKSKATKAAARN
;
A
#
# COMPACT_ATOMS: atom_id res chain seq x y z
N MET A 1 -22.73 -22.00 41.14
CA MET A 1 -24.17 -21.69 41.05
C MET A 1 -24.77 -21.82 39.65
N ILE A 2 -24.08 -21.46 38.55
CA ILE A 2 -24.62 -21.58 37.17
C ILE A 2 -24.94 -23.04 36.76
N TYR A 3 -24.10 -24.01 37.16
CA TYR A 3 -24.26 -25.42 36.77
C TYR A 3 -25.50 -26.12 37.38
N GLN A 4 -25.96 -25.67 38.56
CA GLN A 4 -27.16 -26.23 39.19
C GLN A 4 -28.45 -25.74 38.51
N GLY A 5 -28.47 -24.49 38.04
CA GLY A 5 -29.57 -23.94 37.24
C GLY A 5 -29.69 -24.63 35.88
N LEU A 6 -28.56 -24.92 35.21
CA LEU A 6 -28.54 -25.62 33.93
C LEU A 6 -29.09 -27.06 34.05
N ALA A 7 -28.74 -27.77 35.13
CA ALA A 7 -29.21 -29.13 35.39
C ALA A 7 -30.73 -29.19 35.69
N ALA A 8 -31.27 -28.20 36.40
CA ALA A 8 -32.71 -28.09 36.66
C ALA A 8 -33.51 -27.83 35.37
N ILE A 9 -33.00 -26.96 34.49
CA ILE A 9 -33.60 -26.67 33.18
C ILE A 9 -33.56 -27.91 32.28
N LEU A 10 -32.47 -28.68 32.27
CA LEU A 10 -32.35 -29.91 31.49
C LEU A 10 -33.33 -31.01 31.96
N ARG A 11 -33.56 -31.12 33.28
CA ARG A 11 -34.58 -32.03 33.83
C ARG A 11 -35.99 -31.60 33.43
N LEU A 12 -36.28 -30.30 33.50
CA LEU A 12 -37.57 -29.74 33.09
C LEU A 12 -37.85 -29.99 31.60
N ILE A 13 -36.87 -29.77 30.72
CA ILE A 13 -37.01 -30.00 29.28
C ILE A 13 -37.22 -31.50 28.97
N ASN A 14 -36.58 -32.41 29.71
CA ASN A 14 -36.75 -33.85 29.50
C ASN A 14 -38.11 -34.40 29.94
N GLN A 15 -38.81 -33.72 30.85
CA GLN A 15 -40.14 -34.14 31.34
C GLN A 15 -41.28 -33.81 30.38
N TYR A 16 -41.10 -32.82 29.50
CA TYR A 16 -42.14 -32.37 28.58
C TYR A 16 -41.72 -32.63 27.12
N PRO A 17 -42.27 -33.67 26.47
CA PRO A 17 -41.86 -34.09 25.12
C PRO A 17 -41.99 -32.98 24.07
N THR A 18 -43.01 -32.14 24.19
CA THR A 18 -43.26 -30.99 23.32
C THR A 18 -42.22 -29.88 23.50
N LEU A 19 -41.88 -29.52 24.74
CA LEU A 19 -40.82 -28.54 25.03
C LEU A 19 -39.43 -29.05 24.58
N LYS A 20 -39.18 -30.36 24.72
CA LYS A 20 -37.97 -31.01 24.21
C LYS A 20 -37.86 -30.88 22.70
N ALA A 21 -38.94 -31.13 21.96
CA ALA A 21 -38.98 -30.99 20.51
C ALA A 21 -38.72 -29.54 20.06
N VAL A 22 -39.34 -28.55 20.73
CA VAL A 22 -39.14 -27.12 20.43
C VAL A 22 -37.70 -26.68 20.72
N PHE A 23 -37.11 -27.13 21.82
CA PHE A 23 -35.72 -26.81 22.17
C PHE A 23 -34.72 -27.41 21.17
N ILE A 24 -34.91 -28.68 20.78
CA ILE A 24 -34.09 -29.33 19.75
C ILE A 24 -34.21 -28.58 18.42
N LEU A 25 -35.42 -28.18 18.02
CA LEU A 25 -35.65 -27.41 16.81
C LEU A 25 -34.91 -26.06 16.83
N LEU A 26 -34.94 -25.34 17.96
CA LEU A 26 -34.22 -24.07 18.12
C LEU A 26 -32.69 -24.24 18.00
N VAL A 27 -32.14 -25.30 18.61
CA VAL A 27 -30.71 -25.62 18.50
C VAL A 27 -30.33 -25.94 17.05
N ILE A 28 -31.14 -26.72 16.34
CA ILE A 28 -30.93 -27.04 14.92
C ILE A 28 -30.96 -25.76 14.08
N VAL A 29 -31.95 -24.88 14.25
CA VAL A 29 -32.06 -23.60 13.52
C VAL A 29 -30.83 -22.72 13.78
N MET A 30 -30.35 -22.68 15.02
CA MET A 30 -29.16 -21.89 15.38
C MET A 30 -27.89 -22.44 14.71
N LEU A 31 -27.70 -23.77 14.71
CA LEU A 31 -26.59 -24.45 14.04
C LEU A 31 -26.63 -24.25 12.52
N VAL A 32 -27.81 -24.33 11.90
CA VAL A 32 -28.00 -24.07 10.46
C VAL A 32 -27.63 -22.63 10.13
N ARG A 33 -28.08 -21.63 10.91
CA ARG A 33 -27.72 -20.22 10.71
C ARG A 33 -26.21 -19.99 10.83
N LEU A 34 -25.55 -20.60 11.81
CA LEU A 34 -24.10 -20.53 11.99
C LEU A 34 -23.35 -21.14 10.80
N THR A 35 -23.82 -22.29 10.32
CA THR A 35 -23.23 -22.98 9.16
C THR A 35 -23.38 -22.17 7.88
N ILE A 36 -24.54 -21.55 7.63
CA ILE A 36 -24.77 -20.65 6.49
C ILE A 36 -23.85 -19.42 6.59
N LYS A 37 -23.70 -18.81 7.77
CA LYS A 37 -22.75 -17.70 7.98
C LYS A 37 -21.31 -18.14 7.69
N PHE A 38 -20.92 -19.32 8.14
CA PHE A 38 -19.59 -19.88 7.91
C PHE A 38 -19.33 -20.18 6.43
N ILE A 39 -20.31 -20.77 5.72
CA ILE A 39 -20.24 -21.02 4.28
C ILE A 39 -20.18 -19.70 3.52
N ARG A 40 -21.00 -18.70 3.84
CA ARG A 40 -20.94 -17.36 3.22
C ARG A 40 -19.61 -16.66 3.48
N ALA A 41 -19.05 -16.77 4.69
CA ALA A 41 -17.73 -16.22 5.01
C ALA A 41 -16.62 -16.93 4.23
N ARG A 42 -16.71 -18.25 4.03
CA ARG A 42 -15.77 -19.00 3.17
C ARG A 42 -15.97 -18.73 1.68
N ALA A 43 -17.21 -18.61 1.21
CA ALA A 43 -17.55 -18.29 -0.17
C ALA A 43 -17.10 -16.87 -0.54
N ALA A 44 -17.26 -15.88 0.34
CA ALA A 44 -16.68 -14.55 0.19
C ALA A 44 -15.14 -14.57 0.20
N LYS A 45 -14.51 -15.55 0.87
CA LYS A 45 -13.06 -15.80 0.84
C LYS A 45 -12.61 -16.53 -0.44
N GLN A 46 -13.52 -17.26 -1.11
CA GLN A 46 -13.28 -18.05 -2.32
C GLN A 46 -13.69 -17.34 -3.61
N GLU A 47 -14.60 -16.35 -3.56
CA GLU A 47 -14.65 -15.22 -4.49
C GLU A 47 -13.39 -14.36 -4.30
N LYS A 48 -12.22 -14.99 -4.44
CA LYS A 48 -11.12 -14.34 -5.11
C LYS A 48 -11.70 -13.94 -6.45
N ARG A 49 -12.10 -12.65 -6.54
CA ARG A 49 -12.32 -11.95 -7.79
C ARG A 49 -11.37 -12.58 -8.80
N LYS A 50 -11.90 -13.16 -9.88
CA LYS A 50 -11.07 -13.40 -11.07
C LYS A 50 -10.58 -12.02 -11.47
N LEU A 51 -9.45 -11.63 -10.90
CA LEU A 51 -8.72 -10.44 -11.25
C LEU A 51 -8.30 -10.72 -12.67
N LEU A 52 -8.92 -9.99 -13.61
CA LEU A 52 -8.43 -9.90 -14.97
C LEU A 52 -6.91 -9.72 -14.90
N PRO A 53 -6.11 -10.36 -15.77
CA PRO A 53 -4.69 -10.07 -15.82
C PRO A 53 -4.53 -8.57 -16.09
N ILE A 54 -4.04 -7.83 -15.09
CA ILE A 54 -3.91 -6.37 -15.08
C ILE A 54 -2.70 -5.90 -15.90
N SER A 55 -1.97 -6.82 -16.55
CA SER A 55 -0.83 -6.49 -17.44
C SER A 55 -1.18 -5.56 -18.61
N SER A 56 -2.46 -5.25 -18.86
CA SER A 56 -2.89 -4.24 -19.82
C SER A 56 -2.91 -2.80 -19.27
N ARG A 57 -2.86 -2.60 -17.95
CA ARG A 57 -2.97 -1.27 -17.31
C ARG A 57 -1.64 -0.53 -17.26
N TYR A 58 -0.53 -1.25 -17.12
CA TYR A 58 0.77 -0.64 -16.88
C TYR A 58 1.73 -0.91 -18.05
N GLU A 59 2.35 0.14 -18.56
CA GLU A 59 3.39 0.06 -19.59
C GLU A 59 4.70 0.60 -19.03
N THR A 60 5.86 0.06 -19.44
CA THR A 60 7.17 0.60 -19.03
C THR A 60 7.82 1.34 -20.20
N ASN A 61 8.71 2.30 -19.94
CA ASN A 61 9.29 3.15 -21.01
C ASN A 61 10.20 2.43 -22.03
N LYS A 62 10.43 1.12 -21.86
CA LYS A 62 11.26 0.28 -22.75
C LYS A 62 10.58 -1.08 -22.93
N LYS A 63 11.13 -1.93 -23.82
CA LYS A 63 10.88 -3.39 -23.93
C LYS A 63 11.09 -4.19 -22.62
N SER A 64 11.20 -3.51 -21.47
CA SER A 64 11.33 -4.11 -20.17
C SER A 64 9.98 -4.67 -19.74
N LYS A 65 9.87 -5.99 -19.79
CA LYS A 65 8.79 -6.72 -19.13
C LYS A 65 8.80 -6.38 -17.62
N PHE A 66 7.62 -6.40 -17.00
CA PHE A 66 7.54 -6.46 -15.55
C PHE A 66 8.40 -7.61 -15.05
N VAL A 67 9.16 -7.37 -13.99
CA VAL A 67 9.84 -8.46 -13.31
C VAL A 67 8.81 -9.24 -12.49
N THR A 68 9.02 -10.53 -12.40
CA THR A 68 8.21 -11.44 -11.58
C THR A 68 9.15 -12.09 -10.56
N GLU A 69 8.61 -12.49 -9.41
CA GLU A 69 9.36 -13.18 -8.35
C GLU A 69 10.65 -12.46 -7.89
N SER A 70 10.70 -11.14 -8.05
CA SER A 70 11.86 -10.29 -7.77
C SER A 70 11.64 -9.42 -6.53
N ASN A 71 12.71 -8.82 -6.01
CA ASN A 71 12.61 -7.83 -4.95
C ASN A 71 12.60 -6.43 -5.54
N VAL A 72 11.50 -5.70 -5.38
CA VAL A 72 11.26 -4.45 -6.09
C VAL A 72 10.94 -3.31 -5.13
N ALA A 73 11.34 -2.10 -5.49
CA ALA A 73 10.96 -0.89 -4.78
C ALA A 73 10.05 0.00 -5.64
N ILE A 74 9.10 0.69 -5.02
CA ILE A 74 8.26 1.73 -5.66
C ILE A 74 8.47 3.03 -4.87
N ILE A 75 8.79 4.12 -5.57
CA ILE A 75 9.10 5.43 -4.96
C ILE A 75 7.98 6.43 -5.23
N ASP A 76 7.55 7.12 -4.17
CA ASP A 76 6.55 8.18 -4.24
C ASP A 76 7.13 9.58 -4.46
N THR A 77 6.25 10.56 -4.66
CA THR A 77 6.60 11.99 -4.81
C THR A 77 7.35 12.52 -3.59
N SER A 78 6.89 12.18 -2.39
CA SER A 78 7.41 12.72 -1.14
C SER A 78 8.85 12.28 -0.86
N SER A 79 9.22 11.05 -1.25
CA SER A 79 10.57 10.52 -1.16
C SER A 79 11.52 11.23 -2.12
N PHE A 80 11.11 11.57 -3.35
CA PHE A 80 11.95 12.39 -4.24
C PHE A 80 12.19 13.80 -3.67
N ILE A 81 11.15 14.42 -3.10
CA ILE A 81 11.23 15.72 -2.42
C ILE A 81 12.16 15.64 -1.20
N TRP A 82 12.24 14.50 -0.53
CA TRP A 82 13.19 14.31 0.54
C TRP A 82 14.62 14.12 0.02
N MET A 83 14.79 13.25 -0.99
CA MET A 83 16.10 12.92 -1.53
C MET A 83 16.82 14.13 -2.14
N GLU A 84 16.10 15.12 -2.69
CA GLU A 84 16.71 16.37 -3.22
C GLU A 84 17.59 17.11 -2.21
N LYS A 85 17.38 16.91 -0.90
CA LYS A 85 18.22 17.50 0.16
C LYS A 85 19.60 16.86 0.26
N ASN A 86 19.81 15.69 -0.33
CA ASN A 86 21.08 14.98 -0.30
C ASN A 86 21.93 15.33 -1.52
N LYS A 87 23.25 15.44 -1.31
CA LYS A 87 24.22 15.87 -2.36
C LYS A 87 24.20 15.00 -3.63
N SER A 88 23.69 13.77 -3.57
CA SER A 88 23.50 12.90 -4.74
C SER A 88 22.35 11.90 -4.51
N VAL A 89 21.20 12.15 -5.13
CA VAL A 89 20.05 11.22 -5.11
C VAL A 89 20.38 9.88 -5.76
N TYR A 90 21.21 9.89 -6.80
CA TYR A 90 21.70 8.65 -7.39
C TYR A 90 22.45 7.78 -6.37
N THR A 91 23.35 8.38 -5.59
CA THR A 91 24.12 7.65 -4.57
C THR A 91 23.20 7.06 -3.49
N VAL A 92 22.16 7.80 -3.12
CA VAL A 92 21.14 7.34 -2.17
C VAL A 92 20.36 6.14 -2.73
N LEU A 93 19.88 6.24 -3.97
CA LEU A 93 19.14 5.16 -4.63
C LEU A 93 20.00 3.92 -4.90
N ASP A 94 21.25 4.09 -5.34
CA ASP A 94 22.17 2.96 -5.56
C ASP A 94 22.56 2.28 -4.25
N ARG A 95 22.75 3.05 -3.17
CA ARG A 95 22.95 2.49 -1.83
C ARG A 95 21.76 1.63 -1.42
N PHE A 96 20.53 2.13 -1.55
CA PHE A 96 19.34 1.35 -1.19
C PHE A 96 19.15 0.11 -2.06
N ARG A 97 19.41 0.24 -3.36
CA ARG A 97 19.38 -0.89 -4.28
C ARG A 97 20.30 -2.01 -3.80
N LYS A 98 21.51 -1.67 -3.36
CA LYS A 98 22.52 -2.62 -2.86
C LYS A 98 22.17 -3.17 -1.48
N GLU A 99 21.85 -2.29 -0.53
CA GLU A 99 21.57 -2.64 0.87
C GLU A 99 20.33 -3.56 0.99
N TYR A 100 19.26 -3.21 0.29
CA TYR A 100 18.00 -3.95 0.33
C TYR A 100 17.87 -4.95 -0.81
N LYS A 101 18.91 -5.11 -1.64
CA LYS A 101 18.96 -6.03 -2.79
C LYS A 101 17.74 -5.87 -3.71
N PHE A 102 17.42 -4.64 -4.11
CA PHE A 102 16.35 -4.39 -5.06
C PHE A 102 16.84 -4.68 -6.48
N ASP A 103 16.14 -5.56 -7.18
CA ASP A 103 16.40 -5.87 -8.59
C ASP A 103 15.98 -4.69 -9.49
N ARG A 104 14.88 -4.03 -9.10
CA ARG A 104 14.29 -2.89 -9.81
C ARG A 104 13.75 -1.86 -8.82
N ILE A 105 13.92 -0.59 -9.17
CA ILE A 105 13.24 0.53 -8.53
C ILE A 105 12.29 1.14 -9.55
N TYR A 106 11.05 1.35 -9.16
CA TYR A 106 9.97 1.87 -9.98
C TYR A 106 9.51 3.24 -9.50
N THR A 107 9.13 4.09 -10.47
CA THR A 107 8.34 5.30 -10.22
C THR A 107 7.22 5.37 -11.25
N THR A 108 6.12 6.06 -10.97
CA THR A 108 5.00 6.17 -11.89
C THR A 108 5.03 7.49 -12.66
N THR A 109 4.40 7.52 -13.84
CA THR A 109 4.16 8.78 -14.54
C THR A 109 3.28 9.73 -13.75
N ALA A 110 2.43 9.23 -12.84
CA ALA A 110 1.62 10.06 -11.96
C ALA A 110 2.50 10.87 -10.99
N VAL A 111 3.54 10.25 -10.42
CA VAL A 111 4.57 10.95 -9.60
C VAL A 111 5.28 12.03 -10.42
N ILE A 112 5.72 11.70 -11.65
CA ILE A 112 6.37 12.68 -12.53
C ILE A 112 5.43 13.85 -12.87
N ARG A 113 4.15 13.56 -13.15
CA ARG A 113 3.13 14.59 -13.44
C ARG A 113 2.87 15.46 -12.22
N GLU A 114 2.80 14.88 -11.03
CA GLU A 114 2.62 15.63 -9.79
C GLU A 114 3.79 16.59 -9.56
N LEU A 115 5.03 16.12 -9.65
CA LEU A 115 6.23 16.97 -9.55
C LEU A 115 6.21 18.11 -10.60
N ARG A 116 5.74 17.84 -11.82
CA ARG A 116 5.59 18.84 -12.90
C ARG A 116 4.47 19.85 -12.68
N ARG A 117 3.34 19.47 -12.06
CA ARG A 117 2.23 20.40 -11.81
C ARG A 117 2.71 21.56 -10.93
N HIS A 118 3.47 21.25 -9.88
CA HIS A 118 3.98 22.24 -8.95
C HIS A 118 5.15 23.08 -9.48
N SER A 119 5.83 22.65 -10.53
CA SER A 119 6.85 23.47 -11.19
C SER A 119 6.26 24.53 -12.15
N LYS A 120 4.97 24.43 -12.50
CA LYS A 120 4.27 25.33 -13.44
C LYS A 120 3.36 26.35 -12.75
N THR A 121 3.07 26.19 -11.47
CA THR A 121 2.28 27.16 -10.71
C THR A 121 3.12 28.43 -10.54
N ILE A 122 2.76 29.49 -11.28
CA ILE A 122 3.35 30.82 -11.12
C ILE A 122 2.79 31.40 -9.82
N PRO A 123 3.62 31.74 -8.82
CA PRO A 123 3.12 32.35 -7.59
C PRO A 123 2.45 33.67 -7.95
N THR A 124 1.17 33.80 -7.62
CA THR A 124 0.46 35.08 -7.73
C THR A 124 1.09 36.08 -6.76
N VAL A 125 1.26 37.33 -7.22
CA VAL A 125 2.10 38.39 -6.60
C VAL A 125 1.74 38.74 -5.14
N ASN A 126 0.60 38.27 -4.62
CA ASN A 126 0.15 38.47 -3.24
C ASN A 126 0.19 37.21 -2.36
N GLU A 127 0.71 36.08 -2.85
CA GLU A 127 1.00 34.94 -1.97
C GLU A 127 2.06 35.39 -0.97
N THR A 128 1.68 35.36 0.31
CA THR A 128 2.61 35.50 1.42
C THR A 128 3.86 34.64 1.12
N VAL A 129 5.03 35.06 1.57
CA VAL A 129 6.24 34.22 1.54
C VAL A 129 6.03 33.08 2.56
N THR A 130 5.09 32.20 2.27
CA THR A 130 4.58 31.13 3.12
C THR A 130 5.05 29.80 2.59
N ARG A 131 4.97 28.80 3.47
CA ARG A 131 5.33 27.38 3.31
C ARG A 131 5.08 26.80 1.90
N GLU A 132 4.10 27.29 1.17
CA GLU A 132 3.73 26.90 -0.19
C GLU A 132 4.81 27.20 -1.24
N LYS A 133 5.40 28.42 -1.26
CA LYS A 133 6.53 28.75 -2.15
C LYS A 133 7.72 27.82 -1.91
N TYR A 134 8.03 27.56 -0.64
CA TYR A 134 9.10 26.65 -0.24
C TYR A 134 8.82 25.21 -0.72
N VAL A 135 7.58 24.72 -0.59
CA VAL A 135 7.19 23.40 -1.08
C VAL A 135 7.28 23.31 -2.61
N ASN A 136 6.85 24.34 -3.33
CA ASN A 136 6.90 24.38 -4.79
C ASN A 136 8.36 24.38 -5.31
N ASP A 137 9.26 25.15 -4.68
CA ASP A 137 10.69 25.15 -5.02
C ASP A 137 11.34 23.79 -4.79
N ARG A 138 10.97 23.08 -3.71
CA ARG A 138 11.44 21.72 -3.43
C ARG A 138 10.94 20.72 -4.46
N LYS A 139 9.68 20.82 -4.89
CA LYS A 139 9.10 19.96 -5.93
C LYS A 139 9.80 20.16 -7.28
N LYS A 140 10.14 21.40 -7.63
CA LYS A 140 10.92 21.71 -8.84
C LYS A 140 12.31 21.06 -8.81
N ARG A 141 13.04 21.21 -7.72
CA ARG A 141 14.36 20.57 -7.57
C ARG A 141 14.28 19.05 -7.55
N ALA A 142 13.25 18.47 -6.94
CA ALA A 142 12.99 17.03 -6.99
C ALA A 142 12.72 16.54 -8.42
N LEU A 143 12.01 17.32 -9.24
CA LEU A 143 11.82 17.02 -10.66
C LEU A 143 13.14 17.06 -11.43
N ASP A 144 13.96 18.10 -11.24
CA ASP A 144 15.26 18.23 -11.90
C ASP A 144 16.18 17.06 -11.55
N VAL A 145 16.16 16.64 -10.28
CA VAL A 145 16.86 15.46 -9.78
C VAL A 145 16.36 14.19 -10.46
N LEU A 146 15.05 13.97 -10.49
CA LEU A 146 14.46 12.80 -11.12
C LEU A 146 14.81 12.74 -12.61
N GLN A 147 14.73 13.86 -13.32
CA GLN A 147 15.16 13.97 -14.71
C GLN A 147 16.65 13.64 -14.85
N LYS A 148 17.53 14.21 -14.03
CA LYS A 148 18.96 13.88 -14.04
C LYS A 148 19.21 12.39 -13.85
N VAL A 149 18.52 11.73 -12.92
CA VAL A 149 18.64 10.26 -12.70
C VAL A 149 18.13 9.46 -13.89
N LEU A 150 17.08 9.94 -14.57
CA LEU A 150 16.52 9.27 -15.76
C LEU A 150 17.40 9.46 -17.02
N TYR A 151 18.10 10.59 -17.13
CA TYR A 151 18.89 10.98 -18.30
C TYR A 151 20.42 10.76 -18.17
N SER A 152 20.96 10.58 -16.96
CA SER A 152 22.39 10.31 -16.72
C SER A 152 22.80 8.91 -17.19
N GLU A 153 24.11 8.63 -17.24
CA GLU A 153 24.69 7.29 -17.49
C GLU A 153 24.17 6.20 -16.55
N SER A 154 23.52 6.60 -15.44
CA SER A 154 22.68 5.79 -14.55
C SER A 154 21.42 5.21 -15.19
N LYS A 155 21.36 5.11 -16.53
CA LYS A 155 20.26 4.52 -17.31
C LYS A 155 19.95 3.12 -16.76
N GLY A 156 18.90 3.02 -15.95
CA GLY A 156 18.38 1.74 -15.48
C GLY A 156 18.22 1.57 -13.97
N VAL A 157 18.67 2.52 -13.13
CA VAL A 157 18.37 2.43 -11.69
C VAL A 157 16.87 2.58 -11.43
N ILE A 158 16.23 3.56 -12.07
CA ILE A 158 14.77 3.77 -11.99
C ILE A 158 14.12 3.34 -13.31
N THR A 159 13.06 2.55 -13.21
CA THR A 159 12.14 2.24 -14.32
C THR A 159 10.86 3.04 -14.15
N VAL A 160 10.46 3.79 -15.19
CA VAL A 160 9.20 4.55 -15.19
C VAL A 160 8.06 3.66 -15.66
N ILE A 161 6.99 3.61 -14.86
CA ILE A 161 5.74 2.92 -15.12
C ILE A 161 4.67 3.93 -15.55
N HIS A 162 4.08 3.69 -16.70
CA HIS A 162 2.97 4.44 -17.28
C HIS A 162 1.66 3.74 -16.92
N ASP A 163 0.73 4.46 -16.32
CA ASP A 163 -0.63 3.98 -16.05
C ASP A 163 -1.55 4.40 -17.20
N SER A 164 -2.07 3.43 -17.95
CA SER A 164 -2.99 3.65 -19.08
C SER A 164 -4.40 4.04 -18.63
N SER A 165 -4.75 3.84 -17.34
CA SER A 165 -6.07 4.19 -16.80
C SER A 165 -6.25 5.68 -16.49
N ASN A 166 -5.32 6.53 -16.95
CA ASN A 166 -5.31 7.98 -16.79
C ASN A 166 -5.47 8.47 -15.33
N CYS A 167 -4.97 7.71 -14.35
CA CYS A 167 -5.04 8.11 -12.96
C CYS A 167 -4.25 9.43 -12.76
N HIS A 168 -4.92 10.46 -12.25
CA HIS A 168 -4.36 11.80 -12.10
C HIS A 168 -3.58 12.01 -10.80
N TYR A 169 -3.69 11.09 -9.86
CA TYR A 169 -3.13 11.19 -8.50
C TYR A 169 -2.06 10.12 -8.29
N ALA A 170 -0.94 10.51 -7.68
CA ALA A 170 0.18 9.60 -7.46
C ALA A 170 -0.18 8.48 -6.47
N ASP A 171 -0.83 8.81 -5.36
CA ASP A 171 -1.07 7.84 -4.26
C ASP A 171 -1.92 6.64 -4.69
N PRO A 172 -3.12 6.81 -5.30
CA PRO A 172 -3.91 5.66 -5.75
C PRO A 172 -3.19 4.85 -6.84
N THR A 173 -2.36 5.52 -7.65
CA THR A 173 -1.53 4.85 -8.68
C THR A 173 -0.45 3.98 -8.03
N ILE A 174 0.22 4.48 -6.98
CA ILE A 174 1.26 3.77 -6.25
C ILE A 174 0.67 2.58 -5.51
N VAL A 175 -0.46 2.76 -4.80
CA VAL A 175 -1.17 1.67 -4.11
C VAL A 175 -1.53 0.57 -5.11
N SER A 176 -2.16 0.94 -6.23
CA SER A 176 -2.55 -0.01 -7.27
C SER A 176 -1.35 -0.76 -7.84
N LEU A 177 -0.24 -0.05 -8.14
CA LEU A 177 0.97 -0.65 -8.67
C LEU A 177 1.63 -1.59 -7.66
N ALA A 178 1.65 -1.24 -6.37
CA ALA A 178 2.27 -2.06 -5.33
C ALA A 178 1.54 -3.40 -5.17
N LEU A 179 0.21 -3.38 -5.15
CA LEU A 179 -0.62 -4.57 -5.12
C LEU A 179 -0.43 -5.43 -6.37
N GLU A 180 -0.29 -4.79 -7.53
CA GLU A 180 -0.06 -5.50 -8.79
C GLU A 180 1.29 -6.22 -8.79
N MET A 181 2.36 -5.54 -8.38
CA MET A 181 3.69 -6.14 -8.29
C MET A 181 3.71 -7.31 -7.30
N GLN A 182 2.99 -7.21 -6.19
CA GLN A 182 2.87 -8.29 -5.21
C GLN A 182 2.13 -9.50 -5.79
N ARG A 183 1.08 -9.29 -6.59
CA ARG A 183 0.36 -10.36 -7.32
C ARG A 183 1.22 -11.08 -8.34
N LEU A 184 2.18 -10.39 -8.93
CA LEU A 184 3.21 -10.96 -9.82
C LEU A 184 4.31 -11.74 -9.07
N GLY A 185 4.10 -12.02 -7.77
CA GLY A 185 5.03 -12.78 -6.93
C GLY A 185 6.22 -11.98 -6.43
N ASN A 186 6.27 -10.65 -6.69
CA ASN A 186 7.39 -9.84 -6.24
C ASN A 186 7.32 -9.55 -4.73
N LYS A 187 8.49 -9.43 -4.10
CA LYS A 187 8.64 -8.84 -2.77
C LYS A 187 8.66 -7.32 -2.93
N VAL A 188 7.55 -6.67 -2.62
CA VAL A 188 7.37 -5.24 -2.87
C VAL A 188 7.77 -4.44 -1.64
N THR A 189 8.54 -3.37 -1.89
CA THR A 189 8.83 -2.34 -0.90
C THR A 189 8.38 -0.98 -1.43
N THR A 190 7.61 -0.23 -0.66
CA THR A 190 7.25 1.14 -1.00
C THR A 190 8.04 2.12 -0.15
N LEU A 191 8.65 3.07 -0.84
CA LEU A 191 9.48 4.14 -0.32
C LEU A 191 8.61 5.40 -0.29
N ALA A 192 8.16 5.80 0.90
CA ALA A 192 7.27 6.93 1.10
C ALA A 192 7.60 7.70 2.39
N THR A 193 7.56 9.03 2.36
CA THR A 193 7.58 9.86 3.59
C THR A 193 6.17 10.22 4.07
N ASP A 194 5.16 10.10 3.20
CA ASP A 194 3.77 10.38 3.55
C ASP A 194 3.16 9.23 4.36
N TRP A 195 2.70 9.54 5.57
CA TRP A 195 2.05 8.60 6.47
C TRP A 195 0.68 8.14 5.98
N HIS A 196 -0.05 8.98 5.22
CA HIS A 196 -1.35 8.60 4.66
C HIS A 196 -1.19 7.53 3.59
N LEU A 197 -0.30 7.75 2.61
CA LEU A 197 0.01 6.75 1.59
C LEU A 197 0.49 5.42 2.23
N GLN A 198 1.28 5.48 3.29
CA GLN A 198 1.70 4.27 3.99
C GLN A 198 0.52 3.51 4.61
N LEU A 199 -0.43 4.21 5.23
CA LEU A 199 -1.66 3.61 5.77
C LEU A 199 -2.51 3.01 4.65
N ASP A 200 -2.71 3.74 3.55
CA ASP A 200 -3.49 3.27 2.41
C ASP A 200 -2.93 1.97 1.82
N ILE A 201 -1.60 1.87 1.71
CA ILE A 201 -0.94 0.63 1.26
C ILE A 201 -1.17 -0.51 2.27
N MET A 202 -1.01 -0.23 3.57
CA MET A 202 -1.20 -1.24 4.61
C MET A 202 -2.65 -1.73 4.71
N GLU A 203 -3.63 -0.87 4.45
CA GLU A 203 -5.05 -1.23 4.47
C GLU A 203 -5.48 -1.95 3.19
N ALA A 204 -4.91 -1.57 2.05
CA ALA A 204 -5.22 -2.20 0.77
C ALA A 204 -4.49 -3.54 0.56
N ASP A 205 -3.39 -3.78 1.27
CA ASP A 205 -2.62 -5.04 1.20
C ASP A 205 -3.43 -6.21 1.77
N PRO A 206 -3.82 -7.21 0.95
CA PRO A 206 -4.58 -8.37 1.43
C PRO A 206 -3.76 -9.29 2.34
N PHE A 207 -2.44 -9.10 2.40
CA PHE A 207 -1.51 -9.87 3.23
C PHE A 207 -0.91 -9.06 4.37
N HIS A 208 -1.53 -7.94 4.78
CA HIS A 208 -0.99 -7.07 5.84
C HIS A 208 -0.69 -7.80 7.17
N ASP A 209 -1.40 -8.90 7.45
CA ASP A 209 -1.19 -9.77 8.63
C ASP A 209 -0.09 -10.84 8.45
N ASP A 210 0.40 -11.08 7.23
CA ASP A 210 1.47 -12.06 6.92
C ASP A 210 2.78 -11.31 6.65
N PRO A 211 3.72 -11.23 7.62
CA PRO A 211 4.96 -10.46 7.48
C PRO A 211 5.85 -10.92 6.32
N ALA A 212 5.73 -12.18 5.88
CA ALA A 212 6.54 -12.73 4.79
C ALA A 212 6.02 -12.31 3.41
N LYS A 213 4.74 -11.96 3.31
CA LYS A 213 4.07 -11.64 2.04
C LYS A 213 3.64 -10.18 1.94
N ARG A 214 3.50 -9.48 3.07
CA ARG A 214 3.06 -8.10 3.10
C ARG A 214 3.98 -7.17 2.29
N ILE A 215 3.38 -6.14 1.73
CA ILE A 215 4.11 -5.02 1.13
C ILE A 215 4.86 -4.31 2.25
N ARG A 216 6.19 -4.20 2.11
CA ARG A 216 7.02 -3.50 3.09
C ARG A 216 6.95 -2.00 2.82
N THR A 217 6.39 -1.24 3.75
CA THR A 217 6.41 0.23 3.69
C THR A 217 7.59 0.74 4.52
N PHE A 218 8.48 1.50 3.90
CA PHE A 218 9.56 2.19 4.60
C PHE A 218 9.31 3.68 4.67
N HIS A 219 9.49 4.23 5.88
CA HIS A 219 9.49 5.65 6.13
C HIS A 219 10.92 6.18 6.10
N TYR A 220 11.11 7.26 5.37
CA TYR A 220 12.37 8.00 5.28
C TYR A 220 12.49 9.04 6.37
N TYR A 221 13.52 8.92 7.20
CA TYR A 221 13.85 9.92 8.21
C TYR A 221 14.77 11.02 7.71
N THR A 222 14.75 12.16 8.39
CA THR A 222 15.60 13.34 8.15
C THR A 222 17.11 13.06 8.19
N ASN A 223 17.55 12.00 8.87
CA ASN A 223 18.96 11.57 8.97
C ASN A 223 19.37 10.54 7.89
N GLY A 224 18.47 10.19 6.96
CA GLY A 224 18.74 9.22 5.90
C GLY A 224 18.62 7.76 6.34
N GLU A 225 18.06 7.51 7.52
CA GLU A 225 17.71 6.16 7.95
C GLU A 225 16.34 5.76 7.40
N LEU A 226 16.27 4.54 6.87
CA LEU A 226 15.02 3.89 6.54
C LEU A 226 14.52 3.12 7.76
N SER A 227 13.25 3.31 8.09
CA SER A 227 12.61 2.45 9.09
C SER A 227 11.39 1.74 8.55
N GLY A 228 11.27 0.47 8.95
CA GLY A 228 10.03 -0.28 8.86
C GLY A 228 8.89 0.49 9.50
N VAL A 229 7.79 0.60 8.78
CA VAL A 229 6.56 1.19 9.28
C VAL A 229 5.70 0.09 9.88
N ASN A 230 5.08 0.38 11.02
CA ASN A 230 4.01 -0.43 11.58
C ASN A 230 2.73 0.42 11.67
N LYS A 231 1.57 -0.25 11.73
CA LYS A 231 0.26 0.41 11.64
C LYS A 231 0.07 1.42 12.76
N SER A 232 0.39 1.05 14.00
CA SER A 232 0.24 1.92 15.17
C SER A 232 1.06 3.22 15.04
N LYS A 233 2.30 3.11 14.56
CA LYS A 233 3.19 4.25 14.33
C LYS A 233 2.67 5.14 13.20
N ALA A 234 2.22 4.55 12.10
CA ALA A 234 1.64 5.27 10.97
C ALA A 234 0.35 6.00 11.36
N THR A 235 -0.57 5.34 12.08
CA THR A 235 -1.83 5.95 12.56
C THR A 235 -1.56 7.12 13.51
N LYS A 236 -0.64 6.97 14.47
CA LYS A 236 -0.26 8.05 15.39
C LYS A 236 0.38 9.24 14.66
N ALA A 237 1.16 8.97 13.61
CA ALA A 237 1.81 10.02 12.83
C ALA A 237 0.84 10.74 11.89
N ALA A 238 -0.09 10.02 11.27
CA ALA A 238 -1.16 10.58 10.46
C ALA A 238 -2.11 11.46 11.30
N ALA A 239 -2.43 11.07 12.53
CA ALA A 239 -3.30 11.86 13.42
C ALA A 239 -2.67 13.17 13.94
N ARG A 240 -1.36 13.36 13.77
CA ARG A 240 -0.61 14.54 14.25
C ARG A 240 -0.40 15.62 13.19
N ASN A 241 -0.59 15.29 11.91
CA ASN A 241 -0.38 16.19 10.77
C ASN A 241 -1.73 16.57 10.16
#